data_AF-A0A7C7WWL0-F1
#
_entry.id   AF-A0A7C7WWL0-F1
#
_cell.length_a   1.000
_cell.length_b   1.000
_cell.length_c   1.000
_cell.angle_alpha   90.00
_cell.angle_beta   90.00
_cell.angle_gamma   90.00
#
_symmetry.space_group_name_H-M   'P 1'
#
loop_
_entity.id
_entity.type
_entity.pdbx_description
1 polymer ?
#
loop_
_entity_poly.entity_id
_entity_poly.type
_entity_poly.pdbx_seq_one_letter_code
_entity_poly.pdbx_strand_id
1 'polypeptide(L)'
;MTSKYTKTIFTLSFMAMASAVFTAPSYASLVEPNYTHEKPYATTPWYESYSHDNYLADQNFITGMRPHHAGALTMSQDYLASDKKASKRMQRLAKSIIHNQKFEILMLDEVEHQINNVDFNTSKDARKAQVATQGLAQRERFIRDAMPSLWGSETDVSEEDVRFAKAMIVHHEGALIMCEQYLDDPRSGNGYLELMCLDILRDQAQEIALMRDIISDYPGNPDDVKIKPSMVHGMDGMMHGDMASDIDSDMASEKPHGDHMSHKDHHKHH
;
A
#
# COMPACT_ATOMS: atom_id res chain seq x y z
N MET A 1 43.77 12.96 12.75
CA MET A 1 42.37 13.03 13.21
C MET A 1 41.48 12.58 12.06
N THR A 2 41.11 11.29 12.04
CA THR A 2 40.26 10.69 11.00
C THR A 2 39.01 10.18 11.68
N SER A 3 37.90 10.92 11.54
CA SER A 3 36.60 10.53 12.09
C SER A 3 36.01 9.41 11.22
N LYS A 4 35.79 8.24 11.83
CA LYS A 4 35.08 7.12 11.23
C LYS A 4 33.59 7.36 11.44
N TYR A 5 32.87 7.65 10.35
CA TYR A 5 31.41 7.60 10.34
C TYR A 5 30.98 6.14 10.28
N THR A 6 30.56 5.60 11.42
CA THR A 6 29.87 4.31 11.50
C THR A 6 28.43 4.56 11.03
N LYS A 7 28.06 4.01 9.85
CA LYS A 7 26.66 3.92 9.43
C LYS A 7 25.95 2.96 10.37
N THR A 8 25.03 3.47 11.18
CA THR A 8 24.10 2.64 11.96
C THR A 8 23.09 2.07 10.97
N ILE A 9 23.27 0.81 10.59
CA ILE A 9 22.24 0.03 9.92
C ILE A 9 21.16 -0.22 10.98
N PHE A 10 19.97 0.36 10.80
CA PHE A 10 18.79 -0.04 11.56
C PHE A 10 18.43 -1.47 11.14
N THR A 11 18.93 -2.46 11.87
CA THR A 11 18.33 -3.79 11.87
C THR A 11 16.96 -3.67 12.53
N LEU A 12 15.89 -3.69 11.73
CA LEU A 12 14.54 -3.89 12.25
C LEU A 12 14.54 -5.18 13.10
N SER A 13 14.29 -5.04 14.39
CA SER A 13 14.14 -6.16 15.32
C SER A 13 12.83 -6.89 15.05
N PHE A 14 12.86 -7.77 14.05
CA PHE A 14 11.85 -8.79 13.78
C PHE A 14 12.02 -9.93 14.79
N MET A 15 11.40 -9.87 15.99
CA MET A 15 11.46 -11.03 16.89
C MET A 15 10.39 -11.02 17.98
N ALA A 16 9.16 -11.45 17.64
CA ALA A 16 8.32 -12.33 18.48
C ALA A 16 6.89 -12.47 17.94
N MET A 17 6.30 -11.41 17.38
CA MET A 17 4.92 -11.44 16.87
C MET A 17 4.81 -11.82 15.37
N ALA A 18 5.95 -11.79 14.66
CA ALA A 18 6.05 -12.03 13.23
C ALA A 18 5.87 -13.50 12.78
N SER A 19 6.08 -14.50 13.65
CA SER A 19 6.11 -15.89 13.16
C SER A 19 4.73 -16.50 12.92
N ALA A 20 3.69 -16.08 13.66
CA ALA A 20 2.36 -16.66 13.57
C ALA A 20 1.50 -16.05 12.45
N VAL A 21 1.70 -14.76 12.14
CA VAL A 21 0.95 -14.04 11.10
C VAL A 21 1.38 -14.47 9.70
N PHE A 22 2.66 -14.81 9.50
CA PHE A 22 3.21 -15.22 8.21
C PHE A 22 2.81 -16.63 7.75
N THR A 23 2.24 -17.47 8.63
CA THR A 23 1.76 -18.83 8.28
C THR A 23 0.25 -18.90 8.03
N ALA A 24 -0.48 -17.81 8.32
CA ALA A 24 -1.91 -17.77 8.04
C ALA A 24 -2.14 -17.69 6.53
N PRO A 25 -3.17 -18.40 6.01
CA PRO A 25 -3.46 -18.35 4.58
C PRO A 25 -3.85 -16.92 4.15
N SER A 26 -3.34 -16.47 3.00
CA SER A 26 -3.59 -15.11 2.46
C SER A 26 -5.07 -14.80 2.18
N TYR A 27 -5.94 -15.82 2.19
CA TYR A 27 -7.39 -15.66 2.02
C TYR A 27 -8.13 -15.37 3.34
N ALA A 28 -7.48 -15.54 4.50
CA ALA A 28 -8.08 -15.23 5.80
C ALA A 28 -7.86 -13.75 6.12
N SER A 29 -8.94 -12.96 6.17
CA SER A 29 -8.89 -11.56 6.61
C SER A 29 -9.09 -11.47 8.13
N LEU A 30 -8.33 -10.58 8.79
CA LEU A 30 -8.52 -10.22 10.19
C LEU A 30 -9.68 -9.23 10.38
N VAL A 31 -9.90 -8.35 9.39
CA VAL A 31 -10.97 -7.35 9.40
C VAL A 31 -12.33 -7.99 9.07
N GLU A 32 -12.35 -8.93 8.13
CA GLU A 32 -13.55 -9.62 7.64
C GLU A 32 -13.44 -11.16 7.78
N PRO A 33 -13.22 -11.72 9.00
CA PRO A 33 -12.85 -13.12 9.20
C PRO A 33 -13.96 -14.14 8.95
N ASN A 34 -15.22 -13.70 8.95
CA ASN A 34 -16.40 -14.59 8.97
C ASN A 34 -17.25 -14.49 7.69
N TYR A 35 -16.65 -14.16 6.54
CA TYR A 35 -17.38 -14.17 5.29
C TYR A 35 -17.73 -15.61 4.87
N THR A 36 -19.01 -15.96 4.98
CA THR A 36 -19.57 -17.19 4.41
C THR A 36 -20.75 -16.82 3.52
N HIS A 37 -20.85 -17.44 2.35
CA HIS A 37 -21.85 -17.13 1.32
C HIS A 37 -23.30 -17.42 1.73
N GLU A 38 -23.54 -17.92 2.95
CA GLU A 38 -24.73 -18.69 3.26
C GLU A 38 -25.88 -17.86 3.84
N LYS A 39 -25.69 -16.88 4.76
CA LYS A 39 -26.78 -16.11 5.44
C LYS A 39 -26.33 -14.75 6.05
N PRO A 40 -27.27 -13.83 6.44
CA PRO A 40 -27.57 -12.54 5.79
C PRO A 40 -26.60 -11.35 6.04
N TYR A 41 -26.85 -10.32 5.22
CA TYR A 41 -26.07 -9.13 4.78
C TYR A 41 -25.94 -7.92 5.72
N ALA A 42 -26.15 -8.06 7.03
CA ALA A 42 -26.15 -6.88 7.90
C ALA A 42 -24.72 -6.49 8.30
N THR A 43 -24.32 -5.27 7.92
CA THR A 43 -23.13 -4.64 8.49
C THR A 43 -23.39 -4.25 9.95
N THR A 44 -22.35 -4.25 10.77
CA THR A 44 -22.42 -3.81 12.17
C THR A 44 -21.53 -2.61 12.42
N PRO A 45 -22.00 -1.60 13.18
CA PRO A 45 -21.17 -0.45 13.51
C PRO A 45 -20.01 -0.88 14.43
N TRP A 46 -18.81 -0.35 14.15
CA TRP A 46 -17.64 -0.53 15.00
C TRP A 46 -17.44 0.72 15.86
N TYR A 47 -17.58 0.57 17.18
CA TYR A 47 -17.49 1.70 18.12
C TYR A 47 -16.21 1.68 18.93
N GLU A 48 -15.51 2.81 19.00
CA GLU A 48 -14.31 3.00 19.83
C GLU A 48 -14.42 4.22 20.74
N SER A 49 -13.57 4.26 21.77
CA SER A 49 -13.31 5.50 22.51
C SER A 49 -12.37 6.36 21.67
N TYR A 50 -12.92 7.41 21.05
CA TYR A 50 -12.27 8.10 19.94
C TYR A 50 -12.13 9.60 20.21
N SER A 51 -10.90 10.09 20.16
CA SER A 51 -10.51 11.49 20.41
C SER A 51 -10.16 12.22 19.12
N HIS A 52 -9.97 13.53 19.21
CA HIS A 52 -9.52 14.31 18.07
C HIS A 52 -8.11 13.92 17.58
N ASP A 53 -7.24 13.46 18.48
CA ASP A 53 -5.90 13.01 18.09
C ASP A 53 -5.97 11.69 17.31
N ASN A 54 -6.90 10.80 17.65
CA ASN A 54 -7.17 9.59 16.86
C ASN A 54 -7.65 9.96 15.45
N TYR A 55 -8.59 10.90 15.35
CA TYR A 55 -9.05 11.42 14.05
C TYR A 55 -7.91 11.91 13.15
N LEU A 56 -6.96 12.66 13.70
CA LEU A 56 -5.82 13.17 12.93
C LEU A 56 -4.89 12.04 12.48
N ALA A 57 -4.63 11.04 13.34
CA ALA A 57 -3.82 9.88 12.98
C ALA A 57 -4.46 9.07 11.84
N ASP A 58 -5.75 8.74 11.99
CA ASP A 58 -6.53 8.00 10.99
C ASP A 58 -6.61 8.77 9.66
N GLN A 59 -6.91 10.08 9.70
CA GLN A 59 -6.95 10.90 8.47
C GLN A 59 -5.61 10.93 7.75
N ASN A 60 -4.50 11.02 8.47
CA ASN A 60 -3.17 11.00 7.86
C ASN A 60 -2.89 9.65 7.19
N PHE A 61 -3.22 8.54 7.87
CA PHE A 61 -3.07 7.20 7.31
C PHE A 61 -3.93 7.01 6.06
N ILE A 62 -5.22 7.38 6.11
CA ILE A 62 -6.16 7.19 4.99
C ILE A 62 -5.78 8.08 3.80
N THR A 63 -5.46 9.35 4.06
CA THR A 63 -5.02 10.31 3.03
C THR A 63 -3.79 9.78 2.30
N GLY A 64 -2.97 8.98 2.97
CA GLY A 64 -1.83 8.35 2.34
C GLY A 64 -2.10 7.00 1.68
N MET A 65 -2.71 6.07 2.40
CA MET A 65 -2.85 4.68 1.94
C MET A 65 -3.82 4.57 0.76
N ARG A 66 -4.83 5.44 0.67
CA ARG A 66 -5.78 5.46 -0.44
C ARG A 66 -5.10 5.74 -1.80
N PRO A 67 -4.40 6.87 -2.02
CA PRO A 67 -3.71 7.10 -3.29
C PRO A 67 -2.60 6.09 -3.54
N HIS A 68 -1.95 5.57 -2.49
CA HIS A 68 -0.98 4.49 -2.60
C HIS A 68 -1.62 3.23 -3.20
N HIS A 69 -2.71 2.70 -2.63
CA HIS A 69 -3.43 1.57 -3.21
C HIS A 69 -3.93 1.85 -4.62
N ALA A 70 -4.43 3.06 -4.90
CA ALA A 70 -4.84 3.45 -6.26
C ALA A 70 -3.66 3.36 -7.25
N GLY A 71 -2.45 3.72 -6.81
CA GLY A 71 -1.20 3.53 -7.54
C GLY A 71 -0.98 2.08 -7.95
N ALA A 72 -1.04 1.15 -7.00
CA ALA A 72 -0.90 -0.29 -7.27
C ALA A 72 -1.96 -0.82 -8.25
N LEU A 73 -3.19 -0.29 -8.23
CA LEU A 73 -4.22 -0.67 -9.21
C LEU A 73 -3.81 -0.28 -10.63
N THR A 74 -3.32 0.95 -10.81
CA THR A 74 -2.90 1.46 -12.12
C THR A 74 -1.67 0.72 -12.65
N MET A 75 -0.65 0.52 -11.80
CA MET A 75 0.55 -0.25 -12.15
C MET A 75 0.20 -1.67 -12.59
N SER A 76 -0.74 -2.33 -11.89
CA SER A 76 -1.20 -3.68 -12.24
C SER A 76 -1.99 -3.69 -13.56
N GLN A 77 -2.79 -2.66 -13.83
CA GLN A 77 -3.53 -2.52 -15.09
C GLN A 77 -2.59 -2.30 -16.28
N ASP A 78 -1.60 -1.43 -16.13
CA ASP A 78 -0.59 -1.16 -17.16
C ASP A 78 0.21 -2.43 -17.49
N TYR A 79 0.66 -3.15 -16.47
CA TYR A 79 1.31 -4.43 -16.64
C TYR A 79 0.40 -5.43 -17.38
N LEU A 80 -0.86 -5.58 -16.96
CA LEU A 80 -1.81 -6.48 -17.63
C LEU A 80 -2.15 -6.06 -19.07
N ALA A 81 -2.01 -4.77 -19.42
CA ALA A 81 -2.22 -4.28 -20.78
C ALA A 81 -1.01 -4.54 -21.70
N SER A 82 0.20 -4.65 -21.15
CA SER A 82 1.45 -4.87 -21.89
C SER A 82 1.45 -6.17 -22.70
N ASP A 83 1.79 -6.14 -23.98
CA ASP A 83 1.92 -7.34 -24.82
C ASP A 83 3.21 -8.14 -24.55
N LYS A 84 4.12 -7.56 -23.77
CA LYS A 84 5.42 -8.14 -23.40
C LYS A 84 5.40 -8.98 -22.13
N LYS A 85 4.31 -8.95 -21.36
CA LYS A 85 4.13 -9.81 -20.17
C LYS A 85 4.12 -11.29 -20.57
N ALA A 86 4.75 -12.16 -19.78
CA ALA A 86 4.80 -13.59 -20.07
C ALA A 86 4.32 -14.44 -18.90
N SER A 87 4.80 -14.14 -17.69
CA SER A 87 4.53 -14.85 -16.45
C SER A 87 3.03 -14.92 -16.14
N LYS A 88 2.51 -16.15 -16.05
CA LYS A 88 1.14 -16.43 -15.63
C LYS A 88 0.96 -16.27 -14.12
N ARG A 89 1.99 -16.53 -13.33
CA ARG A 89 1.96 -16.26 -11.87
C ARG A 89 1.86 -14.76 -11.63
N MET A 90 2.66 -13.96 -12.31
CA MET A 90 2.63 -12.50 -12.22
C MET A 90 1.30 -11.91 -12.74
N GLN A 91 0.77 -12.42 -13.85
CA GLN A 91 -0.57 -12.04 -14.33
C GLN A 91 -1.69 -12.37 -13.35
N ARG A 92 -1.57 -13.47 -12.59
CA ARG A 92 -2.54 -13.79 -11.52
C ARG A 92 -2.37 -12.84 -10.35
N LEU A 93 -1.14 -12.64 -9.87
CA LEU A 93 -0.83 -11.69 -8.81
C LEU A 93 -1.38 -10.30 -9.11
N ALA A 94 -1.11 -9.74 -10.29
CA ALA A 94 -1.61 -8.41 -10.67
C ALA A 94 -3.16 -8.32 -10.65
N LYS A 95 -3.87 -9.40 -10.99
CA LYS A 95 -5.33 -9.44 -10.89
C LYS A 95 -5.79 -9.49 -9.44
N SER A 96 -5.12 -10.28 -8.60
CA SER A 96 -5.41 -10.38 -7.16
C SER A 96 -5.15 -9.05 -6.45
N ILE A 97 -4.05 -8.35 -6.77
CA ILE A 97 -3.77 -6.99 -6.29
C ILE A 97 -4.92 -6.05 -6.67
N ILE A 98 -5.33 -6.03 -7.94
CA ILE A 98 -6.45 -5.17 -8.38
C ILE A 98 -7.73 -5.48 -7.60
N HIS A 99 -8.04 -6.77 -7.42
CA HIS A 99 -9.26 -7.21 -6.77
C HIS A 99 -9.27 -6.89 -5.27
N ASN A 100 -8.21 -7.25 -4.55
CA ASN A 100 -8.10 -7.09 -3.12
C ASN A 100 -7.92 -5.62 -2.73
N GLN A 101 -7.01 -4.88 -3.38
CA GLN A 101 -6.76 -3.49 -3.00
C GLN A 101 -7.91 -2.54 -3.38
N LYS A 102 -8.75 -2.88 -4.36
CA LYS A 102 -10.03 -2.16 -4.59
C LYS A 102 -10.96 -2.25 -3.40
N PHE A 103 -11.05 -3.42 -2.78
CA PHE A 103 -11.87 -3.61 -1.59
C PHE A 103 -11.26 -2.89 -0.38
N GLU A 104 -9.93 -2.90 -0.25
CA GLU A 104 -9.22 -2.13 0.79
C GLU A 104 -9.44 -0.61 0.64
N ILE A 105 -9.47 -0.06 -0.58
CA ILE A 105 -9.88 1.33 -0.82
C ILE A 105 -11.31 1.58 -0.33
N LEU A 106 -12.26 0.67 -0.61
CA LEU A 106 -13.64 0.80 -0.12
C LEU A 106 -13.70 0.79 1.41
N MET A 107 -12.89 -0.04 2.07
CA MET A 107 -12.78 -0.05 3.53
C MET A 107 -12.25 1.29 4.07
N LEU A 108 -11.20 1.86 3.45
CA LEU A 108 -10.66 3.18 3.81
C LEU A 108 -11.69 4.30 3.61
N ASP A 109 -12.46 4.26 2.53
CA ASP A 109 -13.53 5.22 2.26
C ASP A 109 -14.65 5.16 3.30
N GLU A 110 -15.04 3.94 3.71
CA GLU A 110 -16.02 3.76 4.76
C GLU A 110 -15.51 4.30 6.11
N VAL A 111 -14.26 4.01 6.48
CA VAL A 111 -13.67 4.54 7.72
C VAL A 111 -13.64 6.06 7.68
N GLU A 112 -13.13 6.67 6.59
CA GLU A 112 -13.10 8.13 6.45
C GLU A 112 -14.51 8.74 6.58
N HIS A 113 -15.52 8.10 5.98
CA HIS A 113 -16.90 8.55 6.12
C HIS A 113 -17.36 8.54 7.58
N GLN A 114 -17.09 7.46 8.32
CA GLN A 114 -17.49 7.36 9.73
C GLN A 114 -16.79 8.38 10.62
N ILE A 115 -15.46 8.50 10.50
CA ILE A 115 -14.68 9.38 11.39
C ILE A 115 -14.95 10.87 11.12
N ASN A 116 -15.29 11.26 9.88
CA ASN A 116 -15.67 12.64 9.55
C ASN A 116 -17.04 13.04 10.11
N ASN A 117 -17.88 12.08 10.52
CA ASN A 117 -19.16 12.35 11.17
C ASN A 117 -19.03 12.53 12.70
N VAL A 118 -17.82 12.38 13.26
CA VAL A 118 -17.59 12.56 14.69
C VAL A 118 -17.45 14.05 15.02
N ASP A 119 -18.39 14.59 15.81
CA ASP A 119 -18.42 16.01 16.16
C ASP A 119 -17.42 16.35 17.29
N PHE A 120 -16.29 16.98 16.95
CA PHE A 120 -15.32 17.48 17.92
C PHE A 120 -15.48 18.97 18.28
N ASN A 121 -16.55 19.65 17.84
CA ASN A 121 -16.69 21.11 18.02
C ASN A 121 -16.84 21.53 19.49
N THR A 122 -17.32 20.63 20.34
CA THR A 122 -17.60 20.88 21.76
C THR A 122 -16.47 20.46 22.70
N SER A 123 -15.69 19.43 22.33
CA SER A 123 -14.51 18.97 23.05
C SER A 123 -13.64 18.08 22.15
N LYS A 124 -12.32 18.12 22.37
CA LYS A 124 -11.35 17.22 21.72
C LYS A 124 -11.17 15.89 22.46
N ASP A 125 -11.76 15.77 23.65
CA ASP A 125 -11.64 14.57 24.49
C ASP A 125 -12.25 13.34 23.81
N ALA A 126 -11.77 12.17 24.23
CA ALA A 126 -12.27 10.90 23.75
C ALA A 126 -13.76 10.72 24.07
N ARG A 127 -14.50 10.21 23.09
CA ARG A 127 -15.93 9.90 23.20
C ARG A 127 -16.24 8.59 22.51
N LYS A 128 -17.33 7.93 22.90
CA LYS A 128 -17.79 6.73 22.20
C LYS A 128 -18.36 7.15 20.84
N ALA A 129 -17.72 6.71 19.75
CA ALA A 129 -18.10 7.06 18.39
C ALA A 129 -18.04 5.81 17.49
N GLN A 130 -18.87 5.77 16.44
CA GLN A 130 -18.71 4.81 15.37
C GLN A 130 -17.55 5.29 14.50
N VAL A 131 -16.53 4.45 14.34
CA VAL A 131 -15.28 4.79 13.64
C VAL A 131 -15.03 3.91 12.42
N ALA A 132 -15.79 2.82 12.29
CA ALA A 132 -15.77 1.94 11.13
C ALA A 132 -17.09 1.17 11.04
N THR A 133 -17.19 0.34 10.00
CA THR A 133 -18.32 -0.56 9.77
C THR A 133 -17.74 -1.93 9.45
N GLN A 134 -18.14 -2.95 10.23
CA GLN A 134 -17.76 -4.33 9.98
C GLN A 134 -18.80 -5.02 9.09
N GLY A 135 -18.38 -6.01 8.31
CA GLY A 135 -19.25 -6.78 7.45
C GLY A 135 -19.30 -6.24 6.01
N LEU A 136 -18.29 -5.46 5.61
CA LEU A 136 -18.24 -4.84 4.28
C LEU A 136 -18.07 -5.90 3.19
N ALA A 137 -17.36 -6.99 3.49
CA ALA A 137 -17.21 -8.09 2.53
C ALA A 137 -18.56 -8.75 2.21
N GLN A 138 -19.42 -8.91 3.23
CA GLN A 138 -20.78 -9.43 3.10
C GLN A 138 -21.67 -8.49 2.29
N ARG A 139 -21.59 -7.18 2.58
CA ARG A 139 -22.36 -6.15 1.86
C ARG A 139 -22.01 -6.12 0.37
N GLU A 140 -20.71 -6.13 0.06
CA GLU A 140 -20.20 -6.04 -1.31
C GLU A 140 -20.11 -7.39 -2.02
N ARG A 141 -20.45 -8.50 -1.34
CA ARG A 141 -20.27 -9.88 -1.81
C ARG A 141 -18.83 -10.13 -2.27
N PHE A 142 -17.89 -9.51 -1.56
CA PHE A 142 -16.47 -9.60 -1.84
C PHE A 142 -15.92 -10.91 -1.27
N ILE A 143 -15.16 -11.62 -2.10
CA ILE A 143 -14.36 -12.77 -1.72
C ILE A 143 -12.91 -12.36 -1.93
N ARG A 144 -12.07 -12.45 -0.91
CA ARG A 144 -10.64 -12.17 -1.06
C ARG A 144 -10.04 -13.17 -2.06
N ASP A 145 -9.34 -12.65 -3.07
CA ASP A 145 -8.64 -13.51 -4.02
C ASP A 145 -7.38 -14.05 -3.36
N ALA A 146 -7.15 -15.36 -3.50
CA ALA A 146 -6.03 -16.02 -2.86
C ALA A 146 -4.74 -15.73 -3.62
N MET A 147 -3.64 -15.65 -2.88
CA MET A 147 -2.32 -15.49 -3.50
C MET A 147 -2.01 -16.67 -4.42
N PRO A 148 -1.38 -16.43 -5.58
CA PRO A 148 -0.79 -17.51 -6.36
C PRO A 148 0.19 -18.31 -5.52
N SER A 149 0.40 -19.59 -5.88
CA SER A 149 1.39 -20.43 -5.19
C SER A 149 2.74 -19.72 -5.10
N LEU A 150 3.24 -19.60 -3.87
CA LEU A 150 4.58 -19.10 -3.56
C LEU A 150 5.66 -19.95 -4.21
N TRP A 151 5.37 -21.24 -4.41
CA TRP A 151 6.33 -22.21 -4.93
C TRP A 151 5.94 -22.68 -6.32
N GLY A 152 6.93 -22.72 -7.20
CA GLY A 152 6.82 -23.25 -8.56
C GLY A 152 7.80 -22.51 -9.47
N SER A 153 8.46 -23.23 -10.37
CA SER A 153 9.31 -22.59 -11.38
C SER A 153 8.45 -22.13 -12.54
N GLU A 154 8.74 -20.94 -13.06
CA GLU A 154 8.13 -20.39 -14.25
C GLU A 154 9.16 -20.28 -15.38
N THR A 155 8.92 -20.96 -16.50
CA THR A 155 9.89 -21.03 -17.60
C THR A 155 9.87 -19.80 -18.50
N ASP A 156 8.82 -18.98 -18.42
CA ASP A 156 8.56 -17.85 -19.32
C ASP A 156 8.40 -16.55 -18.50
N VAL A 157 9.50 -16.06 -17.94
CA VAL A 157 9.56 -14.74 -17.28
C VAL A 157 10.21 -13.73 -18.24
N SER A 158 9.48 -12.66 -18.57
CA SER A 158 9.97 -11.60 -19.46
C SER A 158 10.60 -10.44 -18.70
N GLU A 159 11.33 -9.58 -19.43
CA GLU A 159 11.84 -8.32 -18.90
C GLU A 159 10.72 -7.42 -18.35
N GLU A 160 9.53 -7.48 -18.95
CA GLU A 160 8.36 -6.73 -18.49
C GLU A 160 7.85 -7.24 -17.15
N ASP A 161 7.83 -8.57 -16.95
CA ASP A 161 7.45 -9.18 -15.68
C ASP A 161 8.42 -8.75 -14.57
N VAL A 162 9.73 -8.76 -14.85
CA VAL A 162 10.76 -8.29 -13.91
C VAL A 162 10.60 -6.79 -13.61
N ARG A 163 10.32 -5.97 -14.61
CA ARG A 163 10.17 -4.53 -14.43
C ARG A 163 8.96 -4.19 -13.55
N PHE A 164 7.83 -4.85 -13.79
CA PHE A 164 6.64 -4.73 -12.95
C PHE A 164 6.92 -5.23 -11.53
N ALA A 165 7.52 -6.41 -11.38
CA ALA A 165 7.86 -6.99 -10.08
C ALA A 165 8.72 -6.03 -9.24
N LYS A 166 9.80 -5.49 -9.83
CA LYS A 166 10.68 -4.53 -9.15
C LYS A 166 9.94 -3.26 -8.73
N ALA A 167 9.14 -2.68 -9.62
CA ALA A 167 8.37 -1.47 -9.31
C ALA A 167 7.34 -1.72 -8.20
N MET A 168 6.64 -2.86 -8.24
CA MET A 168 5.63 -3.22 -7.27
C MET A 168 6.23 -3.63 -5.92
N ILE A 169 7.42 -4.22 -5.87
CA ILE A 169 8.16 -4.46 -4.62
C ILE A 169 8.40 -3.13 -3.88
N VAL A 170 8.98 -2.13 -4.56
CA VAL A 170 9.23 -0.81 -3.96
C VAL A 170 7.93 -0.18 -3.45
N HIS A 171 6.86 -0.29 -4.24
CA HIS A 171 5.55 0.20 -3.85
C HIS A 171 5.02 -0.55 -2.62
N HIS A 172 5.10 -1.87 -2.56
CA HIS A 172 4.60 -2.66 -1.42
C HIS A 172 5.41 -2.40 -0.14
N GLU A 173 6.74 -2.24 -0.25
CA GLU A 173 7.58 -1.86 0.88
C GLU A 173 7.16 -0.51 1.48
N GLY A 174 6.69 0.43 0.66
CA GLY A 174 6.06 1.68 1.11
C GLY A 174 4.83 1.45 1.99
N ALA A 175 3.90 0.59 1.57
CA ALA A 175 2.72 0.25 2.37
C ALA A 175 3.07 -0.45 3.69
N LEU A 176 4.07 -1.34 3.69
CA LEU A 176 4.53 -1.98 4.93
C LEU A 176 4.98 -0.93 5.95
N ILE A 177 5.79 0.04 5.52
CA ILE A 177 6.25 1.14 6.40
C ILE A 177 5.08 1.97 6.92
N MET A 178 4.12 2.34 6.05
CA MET A 178 2.97 3.13 6.48
C MET A 178 2.11 2.39 7.52
N CYS A 179 1.93 1.09 7.35
CA CYS A 179 1.23 0.25 8.32
C CYS A 179 1.99 0.13 9.64
N GLU A 180 3.31 -0.06 9.61
CA GLU A 180 4.15 -0.07 10.82
C GLU A 180 4.07 1.27 11.55
N GLN A 181 4.22 2.39 10.85
CA GLN A 181 4.12 3.73 11.42
C GLN A 181 2.76 4.00 12.06
N TYR A 182 1.67 3.55 11.43
CA TYR A 182 0.33 3.70 11.99
C TYR A 182 0.14 2.84 13.24
N LEU A 183 0.62 1.58 13.23
CA LEU A 183 0.54 0.68 14.39
C LEU A 183 1.42 1.14 15.57
N ASP A 184 2.52 1.87 15.30
CA ASP A 184 3.41 2.42 16.32
C ASP A 184 2.99 3.81 16.84
N ASP A 185 2.05 4.49 16.18
CA ASP A 185 1.58 5.81 16.60
C ASP A 185 0.70 5.66 17.86
N PRO A 186 1.08 6.23 19.02
CA PRO A 186 0.25 6.14 20.23
C PRO A 186 -1.11 6.85 20.11
N ARG A 187 -1.31 7.61 19.03
CA ARG A 187 -2.59 8.22 18.67
C ARG A 187 -3.43 7.33 17.77
N SER A 188 -2.92 6.21 17.24
CA SER A 188 -3.79 5.20 16.63
C SER A 188 -4.81 4.74 17.67
N GLY A 189 -6.06 4.59 17.27
CA GLY A 189 -7.13 4.17 18.18
C GLY A 189 -8.32 3.56 17.47
N ASN A 190 -8.15 3.22 16.19
CA ASN A 190 -9.16 2.62 15.36
C ASN A 190 -8.75 1.17 15.08
N GLY A 191 -9.26 0.27 15.91
CA GLY A 191 -8.94 -1.16 15.83
C GLY A 191 -9.25 -1.78 14.48
N TYR A 192 -10.18 -1.21 13.70
CA TYR A 192 -10.46 -1.66 12.33
C TYR A 192 -9.28 -1.38 11.38
N LEU A 193 -8.73 -0.15 11.42
CA LEU A 193 -7.53 0.20 10.64
C LEU A 193 -6.29 -0.55 11.11
N GLU A 194 -6.15 -0.81 12.41
CA GLU A 194 -5.04 -1.61 12.96
C GLU A 194 -5.10 -3.05 12.43
N LEU A 195 -6.27 -3.69 12.44
CA LEU A 195 -6.46 -5.02 11.85
C LEU A 195 -6.23 -5.01 10.33
N MET A 196 -6.63 -3.94 9.64
CA MET A 196 -6.35 -3.77 8.21
C MET A 196 -4.85 -3.67 7.95
N CYS A 197 -4.10 -2.94 8.79
CA CYS A 197 -2.64 -2.87 8.69
C CYS A 197 -1.99 -4.24 8.86
N LEU A 198 -2.47 -5.07 9.80
CA LEU A 198 -1.96 -6.42 9.97
C LEU A 198 -2.27 -7.33 8.76
N ASP A 199 -3.43 -7.19 8.14
CA ASP A 199 -3.77 -7.88 6.88
C ASP A 199 -2.83 -7.43 5.74
N ILE A 200 -2.61 -6.12 5.58
CA ILE A 200 -1.69 -5.54 4.58
C ILE A 200 -0.27 -6.05 4.79
N LEU A 201 0.24 -5.98 6.02
CA LEU A 201 1.60 -6.42 6.36
C LEU A 201 1.80 -7.89 5.99
N ARG A 202 0.84 -8.75 6.31
CA ARG A 202 0.89 -10.17 5.98
C ARG A 202 0.90 -10.39 4.47
N ASP A 203 -0.08 -9.82 3.77
CA ASP A 203 -0.34 -10.17 2.38
C ASP A 203 0.70 -9.55 1.46
N GLN A 204 1.04 -8.27 1.65
CA GLN A 204 2.04 -7.61 0.81
C GLN A 204 3.45 -8.17 1.03
N ALA A 205 3.77 -8.68 2.24
CA ALA A 205 5.03 -9.40 2.46
C ALA A 205 5.09 -10.73 1.68
N GLN A 206 3.97 -11.45 1.57
CA GLN A 206 3.88 -12.66 0.74
C GLN A 206 3.95 -12.32 -0.76
N GLU A 207 3.35 -11.22 -1.18
CA GLU A 207 3.42 -10.70 -2.56
C GLU A 207 4.85 -10.31 -2.94
N ILE A 208 5.58 -9.63 -2.05
CA ILE A 208 7.02 -9.33 -2.22
C ILE A 208 7.83 -10.63 -2.36
N ALA A 209 7.57 -11.63 -1.53
CA ALA A 209 8.26 -12.92 -1.62
C ALA A 209 8.01 -13.61 -2.97
N LEU A 210 6.75 -13.64 -3.44
CA LEU A 210 6.37 -14.17 -4.74
C LEU A 210 7.06 -13.42 -5.89
N MET A 211 7.10 -12.08 -5.84
CA MET A 211 7.75 -11.26 -6.86
C MET A 211 9.26 -11.51 -6.91
N ARG A 212 9.93 -11.64 -5.76
CA ARG A 212 11.36 -12.01 -5.68
C ARG A 212 11.63 -13.39 -6.25
N ASP A 213 10.75 -14.36 -5.99
CA ASP A 213 10.82 -15.71 -6.56
C ASP A 213 10.71 -15.68 -8.09
N ILE A 214 9.71 -14.97 -8.64
CA ILE A 214 9.53 -14.83 -10.10
C ILE A 214 10.74 -14.11 -10.75
N ILE A 215 11.31 -13.10 -10.09
CA ILE A 215 12.54 -12.44 -10.59
C ILE A 215 13.70 -13.44 -10.67
N SER A 216 13.79 -14.41 -9.76
CA SER A 216 14.86 -15.41 -9.74
C SER A 216 14.75 -16.45 -10.87
N ASP A 217 13.56 -16.65 -11.41
CA ASP A 217 13.28 -17.48 -12.59
C ASP A 217 13.59 -16.77 -13.93
N TYR A 218 13.94 -15.48 -13.90
CA TYR A 218 14.26 -14.72 -15.10
C TYR A 218 15.52 -15.27 -15.81
N PRO A 219 15.44 -15.65 -17.11
CA PRO A 219 16.59 -16.23 -17.83
C PRO A 219 17.69 -15.23 -18.16
N GLY A 220 17.40 -13.92 -18.07
CA GLY A 220 18.38 -12.85 -18.24
C GLY A 220 19.02 -12.40 -16.93
N ASN A 221 19.85 -11.37 -16.99
CA ASN A 221 20.35 -10.72 -15.77
C ASN A 221 19.30 -9.71 -15.26
N PRO A 222 18.69 -9.92 -14.07
CA PRO A 222 17.69 -9.01 -13.56
C PRO A 222 18.25 -7.59 -13.32
N ASP A 223 19.55 -7.42 -13.06
CA ASP A 223 20.14 -6.08 -12.81
C ASP A 223 20.14 -5.17 -14.04
N ASP A 224 20.07 -5.76 -15.24
CA ASP A 224 19.96 -5.03 -16.50
C ASP A 224 18.55 -4.43 -16.69
N VAL A 225 17.55 -4.96 -15.97
CA VAL A 225 16.17 -4.48 -16.01
C VAL A 225 15.99 -3.33 -15.03
N LYS A 226 16.02 -2.10 -15.55
CA LYS A 226 15.86 -0.86 -14.76
C LYS A 226 14.40 -0.42 -14.65
N ILE A 227 13.98 0.08 -13.49
CA ILE A 227 12.68 0.74 -13.31
C ILE A 227 12.85 2.26 -13.41
N LYS A 228 11.79 2.98 -13.80
CA LYS A 228 11.76 4.45 -13.81
C LYS A 228 10.84 4.96 -12.70
N PRO A 229 11.09 6.14 -12.10
CA PRO A 229 10.19 6.71 -11.10
C PRO A 229 8.74 6.83 -11.59
N SER A 230 8.55 7.14 -12.88
CA SER A 230 7.23 7.24 -13.51
C SER A 230 6.46 5.92 -13.57
N MET A 231 7.05 4.80 -13.17
CA MET A 231 6.38 3.49 -13.10
C MET A 231 5.81 3.20 -11.71
N VAL A 232 6.19 3.98 -10.70
CA VAL A 232 5.75 3.79 -9.31
C VAL A 232 4.74 4.88 -9.00
N HIS A 233 3.47 4.57 -9.21
CA HIS A 233 2.36 5.52 -9.05
C HIS A 233 1.93 5.59 -7.58
N GLY A 234 1.23 6.66 -7.17
CA GLY A 234 0.61 6.73 -5.84
C GLY A 234 1.56 6.95 -4.66
N MET A 235 2.85 7.18 -4.92
CA MET A 235 3.88 7.46 -3.89
C MET A 235 4.03 8.94 -3.55
N ASP A 236 3.25 9.82 -4.18
CA ASP A 236 3.31 11.27 -3.97
C ASP A 236 2.99 11.64 -2.52
N GLY A 237 3.80 12.50 -1.92
CA GLY A 237 3.62 12.93 -0.52
C GLY A 237 4.10 11.94 0.54
N MET A 238 4.47 10.71 0.18
CA MET A 238 5.06 9.71 1.10
C MET A 238 6.58 9.80 1.24
N MET A 239 7.25 10.62 0.41
CA MET A 239 8.71 10.67 0.29
C MET A 239 9.42 11.50 1.38
N HIS A 240 8.79 11.72 2.55
CA HIS A 240 9.44 12.36 3.70
C HIS A 240 9.85 11.32 4.75
N GLY A 241 10.73 10.40 4.37
CA GLY A 241 11.38 9.46 5.30
C GLY A 241 12.16 8.37 4.57
N ASP A 242 13.48 8.54 4.45
CA ASP A 242 14.56 7.56 4.17
C ASP A 242 14.43 6.47 3.07
N MET A 243 13.32 6.32 2.36
CA MET A 243 13.12 5.29 1.32
C MET A 243 13.80 5.59 -0.03
N ALA A 244 14.61 6.64 -0.12
CA ALA A 244 15.26 7.04 -1.37
C ALA A 244 16.52 6.21 -1.72
N SER A 245 16.93 5.24 -0.89
CA SER A 245 18.23 4.56 -1.08
C SER A 245 18.24 3.42 -2.09
N ASP A 246 17.08 2.88 -2.47
CA ASP A 246 17.00 1.66 -3.28
C ASP A 246 16.66 1.94 -4.76
N ILE A 247 16.47 3.22 -5.10
CA ILE A 247 16.52 3.70 -6.48
C ILE A 247 18.00 3.99 -6.78
N ASP A 248 18.63 3.04 -7.48
CA ASP A 248 20.02 3.08 -7.97
C ASP A 248 20.48 4.51 -8.31
N SER A 249 21.58 4.93 -7.69
CA SER A 249 22.05 6.32 -7.57
C SER A 249 22.62 6.94 -8.86
N ASP A 250 22.23 6.48 -10.04
CA ASP A 250 22.71 6.99 -11.33
C ASP A 250 21.82 8.06 -11.99
N MET A 251 20.87 8.63 -11.25
CA MET A 251 19.89 9.60 -11.79
C MET A 251 20.21 11.08 -11.50
N ALA A 252 21.48 11.43 -11.25
CA ALA A 252 21.90 12.82 -11.07
C ALA A 252 22.26 13.49 -12.40
N SER A 253 21.28 13.79 -13.26
CA SER A 253 21.25 15.05 -14.04
C SER A 253 20.02 15.12 -14.95
N GLU A 254 18.96 15.79 -14.49
CA GLU A 254 18.18 16.66 -15.36
C GLU A 254 17.43 17.66 -14.48
N LYS A 255 17.96 18.89 -14.44
CA LYS A 255 17.27 20.01 -13.78
C LYS A 255 16.04 20.37 -14.62
N PRO A 256 14.88 20.68 -14.02
CA PRO A 256 13.77 21.24 -14.76
C PRO A 256 14.12 22.68 -15.17
N HIS A 257 14.15 22.94 -16.48
CA HIS A 257 14.14 24.30 -17.02
C HIS A 257 12.78 24.93 -16.69
N GLY A 258 12.78 25.84 -15.71
CA GLY A 258 11.67 26.74 -15.48
C GLY A 258 11.65 27.82 -16.55
N ASP A 259 10.65 27.79 -17.42
CA ASP A 259 10.32 28.94 -18.26
C ASP A 259 9.41 29.88 -17.48
N HIS A 260 10.03 30.94 -16.99
CA HIS A 260 9.38 32.17 -16.53
C HIS A 260 8.71 32.84 -17.75
N MET A 261 7.38 32.75 -17.87
CA MET A 261 6.63 33.69 -18.70
C MET A 261 6.17 34.88 -17.86
N SER A 262 6.86 36.01 -18.10
CA SER A 262 6.54 37.35 -17.63
C SER A 262 5.17 37.80 -18.11
N HIS A 263 4.28 38.14 -17.18
CA HIS A 263 3.15 39.03 -17.44
C HIS A 263 3.68 40.37 -17.97
N LYS A 264 3.16 40.84 -19.10
CA LYS A 264 3.23 42.24 -19.51
C LYS A 264 1.82 42.80 -19.56
N ASP A 265 1.57 43.73 -18.66
CA ASP A 265 0.49 44.70 -18.75
C ASP A 265 0.67 45.57 -20.00
N HIS A 266 -0.40 45.75 -20.77
CA HIS A 266 -0.56 46.93 -21.62
C HIS A 266 -2.00 47.45 -21.54
N HIS A 267 -2.16 48.45 -20.69
CA HIS A 267 -3.12 49.53 -20.84
C HIS A 267 -2.80 50.38 -22.09
N LYS A 268 -3.76 50.56 -23.02
CA LYS A 268 -4.38 51.88 -23.35
C LYS A 268 -5.16 51.90 -24.69
N HIS A 269 -6.31 52.59 -24.60
CA HIS A 269 -7.03 53.40 -25.60
C HIS A 269 -7.65 52.73 -26.83
N HIS A 270 -8.99 52.61 -26.81
CA HIS A 270 -9.87 53.51 -27.55
C HIS A 270 -11.23 53.65 -26.86
#